data_AF-A0A9D2NDV3-F1
#
_entry.id   AF-A0A9D2NDV3-F1
#
_cell.length_a   1.000
_cell.length_b   1.000
_cell.length_c   1.000
_cell.angle_alpha   90.00
_cell.angle_beta   90.00
_cell.angle_gamma   90.00
#
_symmetry.space_group_name_H-M   'P 1'
#
loop_
_entity.id
_entity.type
_entity.pdbx_description
1 polymer ?
#
loop_
_entity_poly.entity_id
_entity_poly.type
_entity_poly.pdbx_seq_one_letter_code
_entity_poly.pdbx_strand_id
1 'polypeptide(L)'
;MKKIGNLLKWLLAGIVFLGLGAAAYVFESDGGYGFSLNRYRLTSSCLILGVFCVAAAVILPFIKEPFVPGYLFVEDIFRMKPEGCVVVGYVKGRLRVNEPVTIRNRYGTVIRTTIDGIEVFKKKKPAAVDTPAALYFRTVEPEMIYIDDIIQNIKRAEEEG
;
A
#
# COMPACT_ATOMS: atom_id res chain seq x y z
N MET A 1 -7.00 -6.89 2.32
CA MET A 1 -6.77 -8.35 2.21
C MET A 1 -5.30 -8.76 2.05
N LYS A 2 -4.49 -8.16 1.16
CA LYS A 2 -3.06 -8.54 0.99
C LYS A 2 -2.19 -8.41 2.26
N LYS A 3 -2.43 -7.39 3.09
CA LYS A 3 -1.67 -7.17 4.35
C LYS A 3 -1.85 -8.30 5.37
N ILE A 4 -3.08 -8.78 5.55
CA ILE A 4 -3.42 -9.87 6.49
C ILE A 4 -2.82 -11.20 6.01
N GLY A 5 -2.87 -11.48 4.70
CA GLY A 5 -2.25 -12.68 4.13
C GLY A 5 -0.73 -12.71 4.31
N ASN A 6 -0.06 -11.57 4.12
CA ASN A 6 1.38 -11.46 4.36
C ASN A 6 1.72 -11.60 5.85
N LEU A 7 0.95 -11.00 6.75
CA LEU A 7 1.14 -11.15 8.20
C LEU A 7 1.06 -12.62 8.63
N LEU A 8 0.02 -13.33 8.20
CA LEU A 8 -0.19 -14.73 8.53
C LEU A 8 0.93 -15.62 7.98
N LYS A 9 1.40 -15.34 6.75
CA LYS A 9 2.52 -16.06 6.13
C LYS A 9 3.81 -15.96 6.96
N TRP A 10 4.16 -14.78 7.44
CA TRP A 10 5.38 -14.57 8.23
C TRP A 10 5.27 -15.13 9.65
N LEU A 11 4.08 -15.06 10.27
CA LEU A 11 3.82 -15.71 11.56
C LEU A 11 3.94 -17.23 11.47
N LEU A 12 3.33 -17.85 10.45
CA LEU A 12 3.41 -19.30 10.24
C LEU A 12 4.85 -19.74 9.96
N ALA A 13 5.60 -18.98 9.16
CA ALA A 13 7.03 -19.24 8.93
C ALA A 13 7.83 -19.18 10.23
N GLY A 14 7.58 -18.17 11.08
CA GLY A 14 8.23 -18.04 12.39
C GLY A 14 7.97 -19.23 13.30
N ILE A 15 6.72 -19.70 13.40
CA ILE A 15 6.34 -20.88 14.20
C ILE A 15 7.07 -22.13 13.71
N VAL A 16 7.17 -22.34 12.39
CA VAL A 16 7.89 -23.48 11.80
C VAL A 16 9.37 -23.45 12.17
N PHE A 17 10.04 -22.29 12.05
CA PHE A 17 11.46 -22.17 12.39
C PHE A 17 11.74 -22.34 13.89
N LEU A 18 10.83 -21.89 14.76
CA LEU A 18 10.92 -22.15 16.21
C LEU A 18 10.75 -23.64 16.52
N GLY A 19 9.80 -24.32 15.87
CA GLY A 19 9.60 -25.77 16.00
C GLY A 19 10.81 -26.58 15.50
N LEU A 20 11.38 -26.19 14.36
CA LEU A 20 12.62 -26.79 13.85
C LEU A 20 13.82 -26.53 14.77
N GLY A 21 13.90 -25.35 15.39
CA GLY A 21 14.92 -25.04 16.38
C GLY A 21 14.82 -25.93 17.62
N ALA A 22 13.61 -26.19 18.11
CA ALA A 22 13.37 -27.11 19.22
C ALA A 22 13.71 -28.57 18.87
N ALA A 23 13.34 -29.03 17.67
CA ALA A 23 13.68 -30.38 17.20
C ALA A 23 15.20 -30.54 17.00
N ALA A 24 15.86 -29.55 16.40
CA ALA A 24 17.31 -29.50 16.26
C ALA A 24 17.99 -29.51 17.64
N TYR A 25 17.42 -28.82 18.63
CA TYR A 25 17.97 -28.79 19.99
C TYR A 25 17.94 -30.16 20.64
N VAL A 26 16.82 -30.90 20.53
CA VAL A 26 16.70 -32.27 21.06
C VAL A 26 17.70 -33.21 20.38
N PHE A 27 17.84 -33.10 19.06
CA PHE A 27 18.80 -33.90 18.30
C PHE A 27 20.26 -33.57 18.66
N GLU A 28 20.59 -32.29 18.79
CA GLU A 28 21.93 -31.81 19.15
C GLU A 28 22.23 -32.04 20.65
N SER A 29 21.22 -32.16 21.52
CA SER A 29 21.37 -32.46 22.95
C SER A 29 21.56 -33.95 23.25
N ASP A 30 20.90 -34.84 22.52
CA ASP A 30 21.01 -36.29 22.71
C ASP A 30 22.32 -36.88 22.13
N GLY A 31 22.96 -36.16 21.21
CA GLY A 31 24.29 -36.51 20.68
C GLY A 31 25.44 -36.12 21.63
N GLY A 32 25.68 -36.88 22.71
CA GLY A 32 26.94 -36.85 23.48
C GLY A 32 28.15 -36.99 22.52
N TYR A 33 29.20 -36.17 22.49
CA TYR A 33 30.12 -35.65 23.49
C TYR A 33 30.83 -34.40 22.91
N GLY A 34 31.23 -33.45 23.77
CA GLY A 34 32.18 -32.39 23.42
C GLY A 34 31.61 -30.98 23.48
N PHE A 35 32.16 -30.17 24.39
CA PHE A 35 31.90 -28.73 24.51
C PHE A 35 32.56 -28.00 23.32
N SER A 36 31.96 -28.14 22.15
CA SER A 36 32.37 -27.47 20.92
C SER A 36 31.36 -26.37 20.63
N LEU A 37 31.81 -25.13 20.44
CA LEU A 37 30.97 -24.00 20.01
C LEU A 37 30.14 -24.30 18.73
N ASN A 38 30.48 -25.36 18.00
CA ASN A 38 29.76 -25.81 16.81
C ASN A 38 28.54 -26.70 17.08
N ARG A 39 28.25 -27.05 18.34
CA ARG A 39 27.22 -28.04 18.70
C ARG A 39 25.79 -27.58 18.47
N TYR A 40 25.54 -26.27 18.43
CA TYR A 40 24.19 -25.69 18.30
C TYR A 40 24.02 -24.86 17.04
N ARG A 41 24.80 -25.13 15.97
CA ARG A 41 24.74 -24.32 14.75
C ARG A 41 23.37 -24.44 14.08
N LEU A 42 22.74 -25.61 14.12
CA LEU A 42 21.43 -25.81 13.53
C LEU A 42 20.34 -25.17 14.38
N THR A 43 20.34 -25.41 15.70
CA THR A 43 19.40 -24.74 16.62
C THR A 43 19.50 -23.22 16.54
N SER A 44 20.71 -22.66 16.63
CA SER A 44 20.92 -21.20 16.58
C SER A 44 20.47 -20.60 15.24
N SER A 45 20.77 -21.25 14.11
CA SER A 45 20.33 -20.79 12.79
C SER A 45 18.81 -20.80 12.65
N CYS A 46 18.14 -21.85 13.11
CA CYS A 46 16.67 -21.94 13.10
C CYS A 46 16.03 -20.89 14.01
N LEU A 47 16.58 -20.64 15.20
CA LEU A 47 16.07 -19.62 16.12
C LEU A 47 16.26 -18.20 15.55
N ILE A 48 17.43 -17.90 14.97
CA ILE A 48 17.69 -16.60 14.33
C ILE A 48 16.70 -16.35 13.19
N LEU A 49 16.47 -17.34 12.32
CA LEU A 49 15.48 -17.23 11.24
C LEU A 49 14.05 -17.06 11.78
N GLY A 50 13.70 -17.78 12.85
CA GLY A 50 12.42 -17.61 13.55
C GLY A 50 12.22 -16.19 14.07
N VAL A 51 13.24 -15.62 14.73
CA VAL A 51 13.23 -14.22 15.21
C VAL A 51 13.06 -13.24 14.04
N PHE A 52 13.78 -13.43 12.93
CA PHE A 52 13.63 -12.58 11.74
C PHE A 52 12.22 -12.67 11.14
N CYS A 53 11.61 -13.85 11.07
CA CYS A 53 10.24 -14.01 10.55
C CYS A 53 9.20 -13.32 11.46
N VAL A 54 9.35 -13.43 12.79
CA VAL A 54 8.46 -12.75 13.74
C VAL A 54 8.68 -11.24 13.68
N ALA A 55 9.93 -10.77 13.66
CA ALA A 55 10.25 -9.35 13.49
C ALA A 55 9.69 -8.81 12.16
N ALA A 56 9.78 -9.56 11.06
CA ALA A 56 9.19 -9.18 9.78
C ALA A 56 7.65 -9.10 9.86
N ALA A 57 6.99 -10.04 10.54
CA ALA A 57 5.54 -9.98 10.76
C ALA A 57 5.13 -8.72 11.55
N VAL A 58 5.93 -8.31 12.52
CA VAL A 58 5.67 -7.13 13.34
C VAL A 58 6.02 -5.83 12.62
N ILE A 59 7.14 -5.77 11.89
CA ILE A 59 7.68 -4.52 11.32
C ILE A 59 7.07 -4.20 9.94
N LEU A 60 6.95 -5.19 9.04
CA LEU A 60 6.44 -4.98 7.68
C LEU A 60 5.05 -4.30 7.62
N PRO A 61 4.08 -4.55 8.51
CA PRO A 61 2.80 -3.84 8.46
C PRO A 61 2.90 -2.34 8.80
N PHE A 62 3.96 -1.90 9.51
CA PHE A 62 4.17 -0.50 9.91
C PHE A 62 5.02 0.29 8.92
N ILE A 63 5.67 -0.35 7.95
CA ILE A 63 6.34 0.37 6.87
C ILE A 63 5.26 1.04 6.00
N LYS A 64 5.00 2.32 6.26
CA LYS A 64 4.19 3.18 5.40
C LYS A 64 4.96 3.37 4.09
N GLU A 65 4.32 3.07 2.96
CA GLU A 65 4.91 3.43 1.65
C GLU A 65 5.14 4.94 1.60
N PRO A 66 6.26 5.41 1.04
CA PRO A 66 6.52 6.83 0.92
C PRO A 66 5.38 7.51 0.17
N PHE A 67 4.91 8.64 0.70
CA PHE A 67 3.92 9.46 0.03
C PHE A 67 4.55 10.06 -1.22
N VAL A 68 4.05 9.66 -2.39
CA VAL A 68 4.44 10.26 -3.68
C VAL A 68 3.32 11.21 -4.05
N PRO A 69 3.55 12.54 -4.00
CA PRO A 69 2.52 13.50 -4.40
C PRO A 69 2.15 13.27 -5.87
N GLY A 70 0.85 13.17 -6.13
CA GLY A 70 0.30 13.01 -7.46
C GLY A 70 -0.58 14.19 -7.86
N TYR A 71 -0.66 14.41 -9.16
CA TYR A 71 -1.64 15.32 -9.74
C TYR A 71 -2.05 14.87 -11.15
N LEU A 72 -3.21 15.33 -11.58
CA LEU A 72 -3.77 15.13 -12.90
C LEU A 72 -4.33 16.46 -13.41
N PHE A 73 -4.00 16.81 -14.64
CA PHE A 73 -4.67 17.86 -15.39
C PHE A 73 -5.90 17.26 -16.08
N VAL A 74 -7.05 17.92 -15.96
CA VAL A 74 -8.28 17.47 -16.59
C VAL A 74 -8.19 17.70 -18.10
N GLU A 75 -8.21 16.61 -18.86
CA GLU A 75 -8.22 16.63 -20.34
C GLU A 75 -9.64 16.49 -20.88
N ASP A 76 -10.47 15.63 -20.26
CA ASP A 76 -11.84 15.39 -20.68
C ASP A 76 -12.75 15.04 -19.48
N ILE A 77 -14.05 15.28 -19.61
CA ILE A 77 -15.05 15.11 -18.55
C ILE A 77 -16.28 14.40 -19.12
N PHE A 78 -16.63 13.28 -18.50
CA PHE A 78 -17.83 12.52 -18.83
C PHE A 78 -18.81 12.55 -17.67
N ARG A 79 -20.09 12.82 -17.97
CA ARG A 79 -21.17 12.70 -17.00
C ARG A 79 -21.49 11.22 -16.76
N MET A 80 -21.58 10.83 -15.48
CA MET A 80 -22.01 9.50 -15.09
C MET A 80 -23.51 9.51 -14.73
N LYS A 81 -24.24 8.44 -15.06
CA LYS A 81 -25.64 8.24 -14.62
C LYS A 81 -25.65 7.16 -13.51
N PRO A 82 -26.38 7.33 -12.40
CA PRO A 82 -27.35 8.41 -12.11
C PRO A 82 -26.71 9.72 -11.63
N GLU A 83 -25.55 9.69 -10.97
CA GLU A 83 -24.87 10.86 -10.39
C GLU A 83 -23.35 10.75 -10.52
N GLY A 84 -22.67 11.90 -10.47
CA GLY A 84 -21.21 12.01 -10.50
C GLY A 84 -20.61 12.26 -11.89
N CYS A 85 -19.29 12.32 -11.93
CA CYS A 85 -18.51 12.54 -13.14
C CYS A 85 -17.28 11.63 -13.21
N VAL A 86 -16.82 11.42 -14.44
CA VAL A 86 -15.56 10.77 -14.76
C VAL A 86 -14.65 11.80 -15.38
N VAL A 87 -13.45 11.92 -14.84
CA VAL A 87 -12.43 12.84 -15.32
C VAL A 87 -11.31 12.03 -15.95
N VAL A 88 -10.89 12.40 -17.14
CA VAL A 88 -9.79 11.74 -17.86
C VAL A 88 -8.60 12.68 -17.95
N GLY A 89 -7.41 12.11 -17.78
CA GLY A 89 -6.16 12.79 -18.04
C GLY A 89 -4.95 11.94 -17.71
N TYR A 90 -3.76 12.52 -17.85
CA TYR A 90 -2.51 11.89 -17.43
C TYR A 90 -2.21 12.15 -15.95
N VAL A 91 -2.09 11.07 -15.16
CA VAL A 91 -1.64 11.15 -13.76
C VAL A 91 -0.13 11.22 -13.72
N LYS A 92 0.44 12.26 -13.11
CA LYS A 92 1.84 12.33 -12.69
C LYS A 92 1.95 12.04 -11.20
N GLY A 93 2.95 11.27 -10.79
CA GLY A 93 3.06 10.80 -9.41
C GLY A 93 2.03 9.70 -9.13
N ARG A 94 1.33 9.76 -7.98
CA ARG A 94 0.40 8.70 -7.56
C ARG A 94 -0.93 9.22 -7.01
N LEU A 95 -2.02 8.70 -7.58
CA LEU A 95 -3.37 8.87 -7.05
C LEU A 95 -3.97 7.51 -6.71
N ARG A 96 -4.68 7.40 -5.58
CA ARG A 96 -5.34 6.16 -5.15
C ARG A 96 -6.84 6.32 -4.98
N VAL A 97 -7.55 5.21 -5.13
CA VAL A 97 -8.96 5.12 -4.74
C VAL A 97 -9.11 5.33 -3.24
N ASN A 98 -10.18 6.02 -2.84
CA ASN A 98 -10.49 6.46 -1.48
C ASN A 98 -9.48 7.44 -0.88
N GLU A 99 -8.65 8.07 -1.72
CA GLU A 99 -7.72 9.10 -1.27
C GLU A 99 -8.38 10.49 -1.36
N PRO A 100 -8.24 11.33 -0.32
CA PRO A 100 -8.74 12.70 -0.37
C PRO A 100 -7.89 13.55 -1.32
N VAL A 101 -8.56 14.26 -2.21
CA VAL A 101 -7.94 15.13 -3.21
C VAL A 101 -8.59 16.51 -3.20
N THR A 102 -7.85 17.48 -3.72
CA THR A 102 -8.39 18.80 -4.05
C THR A 102 -8.45 18.97 -5.55
N ILE A 103 -9.60 19.43 -6.04
CA ILE A 103 -9.76 19.94 -7.40
C ILE A 103 -9.62 21.46 -7.31
N ARG A 104 -8.61 21.99 -8.01
CA ARG A 104 -8.33 23.42 -8.09
C ARG A 104 -8.73 23.92 -9.45
N ASN A 105 -9.70 24.83 -9.45
CA ASN A 105 -10.13 25.52 -10.64
C ASN A 105 -9.22 26.72 -10.92
N ARG A 106 -9.05 27.08 -12.19
CA ARG A 106 -8.37 28.32 -12.62
C ARG A 106 -8.90 29.60 -11.95
N TYR A 107 -10.16 29.61 -11.51
CA TYR A 107 -10.78 30.75 -10.81
C TYR A 107 -10.51 30.79 -9.30
N GLY A 108 -9.68 29.89 -8.77
CA GLY A 108 -9.31 29.86 -7.35
C GLY A 108 -10.28 29.07 -6.47
N THR A 109 -11.35 28.51 -7.02
CA THR A 109 -12.24 27.58 -6.30
C THR A 109 -11.49 26.30 -5.98
N VAL A 110 -11.59 25.85 -4.73
CA VAL A 110 -11.00 24.59 -4.26
C VAL A 110 -12.11 23.67 -3.77
N ILE A 111 -12.29 22.54 -4.45
CA ILE A 111 -13.24 21.51 -4.07
C ILE A 111 -12.46 20.38 -3.39
N ARG A 112 -12.85 20.02 -2.16
CA ARG A 112 -12.31 18.84 -1.47
C ARG A 112 -13.22 17.67 -1.74
N THR A 113 -12.66 16.58 -2.22
CA THR A 113 -13.41 15.37 -2.56
C THR A 113 -12.54 14.12 -2.38
N THR A 114 -13.08 12.97 -2.71
CA THR A 114 -12.41 11.67 -2.63
C THR A 114 -12.53 10.97 -3.99
N ILE A 115 -11.47 10.30 -4.42
CA ILE A 115 -11.52 9.50 -5.65
C ILE A 115 -12.28 8.19 -5.37
N ASP A 116 -13.48 8.02 -5.92
CA ASP A 116 -14.31 6.82 -5.71
C ASP A 116 -13.86 5.62 -6.54
N GLY A 117 -13.16 5.87 -7.64
CA GLY A 117 -12.67 4.82 -8.53
C GLY A 117 -11.55 5.31 -9.42
N ILE A 118 -10.74 4.37 -9.91
CA ILE A 118 -9.72 4.62 -10.92
C ILE A 118 -9.81 3.51 -11.96
N GLU A 119 -9.80 3.91 -13.23
CA GLU A 119 -9.69 3.00 -14.37
C GLU A 119 -8.49 3.37 -15.23
N VAL A 120 -7.70 2.35 -15.57
CA VAL A 120 -6.52 2.48 -16.44
C VAL A 120 -6.67 1.42 -17.52
N PHE A 121 -6.70 1.84 -18.80
CA PHE A 121 -6.90 0.97 -19.96
C PHE A 121 -8.09 -0.02 -19.80
N LYS A 122 -9.28 0.49 -19.47
CA LYS A 122 -10.52 -0.30 -19.28
C LYS A 122 -10.50 -1.30 -18.13
N LYS A 123 -9.53 -1.18 -17.22
CA LYS A 123 -9.40 -2.03 -16.03
C LYS A 123 -9.45 -1.17 -14.78
N LYS A 124 -10.34 -1.54 -13.85
CA LYS A 124 -10.37 -0.95 -12.51
C LYS A 124 -9.04 -1.22 -11.81
N LYS A 125 -8.43 -0.18 -11.25
CA LYS A 125 -7.17 -0.24 -10.52
C LYS A 125 -7.32 0.44 -9.17
N PRO A 126 -6.58 -0.02 -8.13
CA PRO A 126 -6.59 0.65 -6.83
C PRO A 126 -5.79 1.97 -6.83
N ALA A 127 -4.93 2.17 -7.82
CA ALA A 127 -4.09 3.35 -7.96
C ALA A 127 -3.70 3.56 -9.43
N ALA A 128 -3.46 4.82 -9.79
CA ALA A 128 -2.78 5.23 -11.03
C ALA A 128 -1.42 5.82 -10.66
N VAL A 129 -0.38 5.44 -11.41
CA VAL A 129 1.00 5.91 -11.23
C VAL A 129 1.56 6.21 -12.61
N ASP A 130 1.94 7.47 -12.85
CA ASP A 130 2.58 7.93 -14.10
C ASP A 130 1.93 7.35 -15.37
N THR A 131 0.61 7.45 -15.47
CA THR A 131 -0.21 6.77 -16.48
C THR A 131 -1.45 7.58 -16.84
N PRO A 132 -1.96 7.47 -18.08
CA PRO A 132 -3.32 7.89 -18.40
C PRO A 132 -4.32 7.13 -17.53
N ALA A 133 -5.27 7.85 -16.93
CA ALA A 133 -6.29 7.27 -16.09
C ALA A 133 -7.61 8.03 -16.18
N ALA A 134 -8.69 7.31 -15.94
CA ALA A 134 -10.01 7.87 -15.66
C ALA A 134 -10.25 7.82 -14.14
N LEU A 135 -10.55 8.96 -13.55
CA LEU A 135 -10.89 9.12 -12.14
C LEU A 135 -12.39 9.29 -12.01
N TYR A 136 -13.00 8.52 -11.11
CA TYR A 136 -14.43 8.58 -10.85
C TYR A 136 -14.69 9.38 -9.57
N PHE A 137 -15.61 10.33 -9.65
CA PHE A 137 -16.11 11.11 -8.52
C PHE A 137 -17.62 10.98 -8.45
N ARG A 138 -18.14 10.47 -7.34
CA ARG A 138 -19.58 10.30 -7.11
C ARG A 138 -20.22 11.58 -6.62
N THR A 139 -19.51 12.33 -5.76
CA THR A 139 -20.02 13.53 -5.09
C THR A 139 -19.75 14.82 -5.85
N VAL A 140 -19.03 14.75 -6.98
CA VAL A 140 -18.71 15.92 -7.80
C VAL A 140 -19.58 15.88 -9.05
N GLU A 141 -20.34 16.95 -9.25
CA GLU A 141 -21.13 17.13 -10.46
C GLU A 141 -20.21 17.57 -11.62
N PRO A 142 -20.50 17.14 -12.86
CA PRO A 142 -19.67 17.50 -14.01
C PRO A 142 -19.63 19.02 -14.27
N GLU A 143 -20.60 19.79 -13.78
CA GLU A 143 -20.64 21.26 -13.87
C GLU A 143 -19.62 21.96 -12.95
N MET A 144 -19.10 21.24 -11.94
CA MET A 144 -18.16 21.79 -10.96
C MET A 144 -16.70 21.67 -11.38
N ILE A 145 -16.41 20.90 -12.43
CA ILE A 145 -15.07 20.64 -12.95
C ILE A 145 -14.99 21.17 -14.38
N TYR A 146 -13.84 21.74 -14.72
CA TYR A 146 -13.55 22.21 -16.07
C TYR A 146 -12.27 21.56 -16.61
N ILE A 147 -12.15 21.55 -17.93
CA ILE A 147 -10.89 21.22 -18.62
C ILE A 147 -9.81 22.18 -18.10
N ASP A 148 -8.59 21.65 -17.94
CA ASP A 148 -7.42 22.30 -17.33
C ASP A 148 -7.46 22.47 -15.80
N ASP A 149 -8.53 22.04 -15.12
CA ASP A 149 -8.52 21.96 -13.66
C ASP A 149 -7.44 20.99 -13.17
N ILE A 150 -6.93 21.23 -11.97
CA ILE A 150 -5.86 20.41 -11.38
C ILE A 150 -6.44 19.59 -10.23
N ILE A 151 -6.39 18.28 -10.38
CA ILE A 151 -6.70 17.32 -9.30
C ILE A 151 -5.40 16.89 -8.66
N GLN A 152 -5.26 17.05 -7.35
CA GLN A 152 -4.03 16.71 -6.64
C GLN A 152 -4.32 16.15 -5.24
N ASN A 153 -3.42 15.33 -4.72
CA ASN A 153 -3.53 14.84 -3.34
C ASN A 153 -3.51 16.02 -2.37
N ILE A 154 -4.29 15.91 -1.30
CA ILE A 154 -4.09 16.77 -0.14
C ILE A 154 -2.76 16.36 0.47
N LYS A 155 -1.77 17.27 0.54
CA LYS A 155 -0.57 17.04 1.36
C LYS A 155 -1.08 16.66 2.75
N ARG A 156 -0.82 15.42 3.19
CA ARG A 156 -0.91 15.12 4.62
C ARG A 156 0.13 16.01 5.28
N ALA A 157 -0.34 17.10 5.88
CA ALA A 157 0.42 17.71 6.97
C ALA A 157 0.76 16.58 7.93
N GLU A 158 2.01 16.56 8.37
CA GLU A 158 2.62 15.56 9.23
C GLU A 158 1.66 15.13 10.35
N GLU A 159 0.92 14.05 10.14
CA GLU A 159 0.24 13.32 11.21
C GLU A 159 1.27 12.39 11.84
N GLU A 160 2.29 13.01 12.43
CA GLU A 160 3.24 12.44 13.38
C GLU A 160 3.42 13.46 14.51
N GLY A 161 2.43 13.48 15.41
CA GLY A 161 2.60 13.87 16.81
C GLY A 161 2.69 12.62 17.66
#